data_AF-A0A852T7P0-F1
#
_entry.id   AF-A0A852T7P0-F1
#
_cell.length_a   1.000
_cell.length_b   1.000
_cell.length_c   1.000
_cell.angle_alpha   90.00
_cell.angle_beta   90.00
_cell.angle_gamma   90.00
#
_symmetry.space_group_name_H-M   'P 1'
#
loop_
_entity.id
_entity.type
_entity.pdbx_description
1 polymer ?
#
loop_
_entity_poly.entity_id
_entity_poly.type
_entity_poly.pdbx_seq_one_letter_code
_entity_poly.pdbx_strand_id
1 'polypeptide(L)'
;MKSQEEKFKQILKGRRVLLIGSQAPQAKSSLEEKYAKDLGCTIVGAIPIYEYEDIPNVKEKLNGFNFDICFLSAGVNAVILASYIAQNFGKIAFDIGSGMETFSTDEVVTDSFINDTIGLDNLMKM
;
A
#
# COMPACT_ATOMS: atom_id res chain seq x y z
N MET A 1 10.19 0.20 -0.97
CA MET A 1 10.29 -0.08 -2.42
C MET A 1 11.76 -0.19 -2.82
N LYS A 2 12.20 -1.34 -3.36
CA LYS A 2 13.60 -1.59 -3.72
C LYS A 2 14.16 -0.61 -4.76
N SER A 3 13.37 -0.27 -5.79
CA SER A 3 13.83 0.61 -6.89
C SER A 3 14.05 2.08 -6.50
N GLN A 4 13.53 2.53 -5.35
CA GLN A 4 13.61 3.91 -4.86
C GLN A 4 13.81 3.94 -3.34
N GLU A 5 14.67 3.07 -2.81
CA GLU A 5 14.79 2.80 -1.37
C GLU A 5 15.02 4.05 -0.53
N GLU A 6 15.95 4.92 -0.92
CA GLU A 6 16.27 6.11 -0.15
C GLU A 6 15.10 7.11 -0.08
N LYS A 7 14.41 7.33 -1.19
CA LYS A 7 13.20 8.17 -1.20
C LYS A 7 12.09 7.55 -0.35
N PHE A 8 11.95 6.22 -0.41
CA PHE A 8 10.98 5.51 0.41
C PHE A 8 11.26 5.67 1.91
N LYS A 9 12.53 5.53 2.34
CA LYS A 9 12.93 5.80 3.73
C LYS A 9 12.64 7.25 4.14
N GLN A 10 12.88 8.22 3.26
CA GLN A 10 12.54 9.63 3.51
C GLN A 10 11.04 9.86 3.66
N ILE A 11 10.21 9.21 2.84
CA ILE A 11 8.74 9.27 2.95
C ILE A 11 8.27 8.71 4.29
N LEU A 12 8.87 7.62 4.77
CA LEU A 12 8.50 6.98 6.04
C LEU A 12 8.95 7.77 7.27
N LYS A 13 10.10 8.45 7.21
CA LYS A 13 10.78 9.04 8.38
C LYS A 13 9.85 9.90 9.24
N GLY A 14 9.65 9.49 10.50
CA GLY A 14 8.81 10.21 11.46
C GLY A 14 7.30 10.24 11.12
N ARG A 15 6.82 9.40 10.19
CA ARG A 15 5.42 9.40 9.74
C ARG A 15 4.60 8.31 10.38
N ARG A 16 3.31 8.62 10.53
CA ARG A 16 2.25 7.65 10.86
C ARG A 16 1.70 7.09 9.57
N VAL A 17 1.86 5.79 9.40
CA VAL A 17 1.61 5.08 8.16
C VAL A 17 0.40 4.17 8.34
N LEU A 18 -0.58 4.30 7.44
CA LEU A 18 -1.70 3.38 7.32
C LEU A 18 -1.50 2.48 6.09
N LEU A 19 -1.87 1.22 6.21
CA LEU A 19 -1.84 0.27 5.08
C LEU A 19 -3.26 -0.16 4.74
N ILE A 20 -3.58 -0.22 3.45
CA ILE A 20 -4.86 -0.74 2.97
C ILE A 20 -4.61 -1.68 1.79
N GLY A 21 -5.10 -2.91 1.89
CA GLY A 21 -4.90 -3.95 0.89
C GLY A 21 -5.05 -5.35 1.49
N SER A 22 -5.25 -6.36 0.65
CA SER A 22 -5.39 -7.75 1.10
C SER A 22 -4.19 -8.23 1.93
N GLN A 23 -2.99 -7.78 1.58
CA GLN A 23 -1.73 -8.07 2.29
C GLN A 23 -1.39 -7.09 3.41
N ALA A 24 -2.21 -6.05 3.64
CA ALA A 24 -1.91 -5.01 4.62
C ALA A 24 -1.65 -5.53 6.04
N PRO A 25 -2.39 -6.53 6.58
CA PRO A 25 -2.12 -7.07 7.91
C PRO A 25 -0.74 -7.71 8.03
N GLN A 26 -0.30 -8.49 7.03
CA GLN A 26 1.02 -9.11 7.02
C GLN A 26 2.12 -8.05 6.81
N ALA A 27 1.91 -7.16 5.84
CA ALA A 27 2.85 -6.09 5.52
C ALA A 27 3.10 -5.13 6.70
N LYS A 28 2.11 -4.95 7.58
CA LYS A 28 2.25 -4.14 8.80
C LYS A 28 3.39 -4.67 9.66
N SER A 29 3.37 -5.95 10.01
CA SER A 29 4.39 -6.54 10.89
C SER A 29 5.78 -6.42 10.27
N SER A 30 5.91 -6.69 8.97
CA SER A 30 7.20 -6.59 8.27
C SER A 30 7.72 -5.15 8.19
N LEU A 31 6.87 -4.16 7.94
CA LEU A 31 7.26 -2.74 7.93
C LEU A 31 7.66 -2.25 9.33
N GLU A 32 6.92 -2.66 10.36
CA GLU A 32 7.23 -2.31 11.74
C GLU A 32 8.61 -2.83 12.15
N GLU A 33 8.87 -4.12 11.91
CA GLU A 33 10.15 -4.75 12.19
C GLU A 33 11.31 -4.09 11.44
N LYS A 34 11.11 -3.81 10.15
CA LYS A 34 12.19 -3.35 9.27
C LYS A 34 12.52 -1.86 9.40
N TYR A 35 11.53 -1.00 9.69
CA TYR A 35 11.71 0.45 9.54
C TYR A 35 11.25 1.29 10.73
N ALA A 36 10.36 0.81 11.61
CA ALA A 36 9.75 1.66 12.63
C ALA A 36 10.79 2.27 13.59
N LYS A 37 11.74 1.46 14.06
CA LYS A 37 12.77 1.91 15.00
C LYS A 37 13.75 2.89 14.35
N ASP A 38 14.31 2.51 13.21
CA ASP A 38 15.41 3.26 12.57
C ASP A 38 14.94 4.56 11.92
N LEU A 39 13.70 4.58 11.40
CA LEU A 39 13.12 5.75 10.75
C LEU A 39 12.19 6.55 11.68
N GLY A 40 11.92 6.04 12.89
CA GLY A 40 10.96 6.65 13.83
C GLY A 40 9.53 6.71 13.27
N CYS A 41 9.18 5.83 12.32
CA CYS A 41 7.83 5.78 11.77
C CYS A 41 6.93 4.86 12.60
N THR A 42 5.62 5.01 12.48
CA THR A 42 4.63 4.20 13.21
C THR A 42 3.60 3.65 12.25
N ILE A 43 3.42 2.33 12.19
CA ILE A 43 2.35 1.74 11.37
C ILE A 43 1.06 1.71 12.19
N VAL A 44 0.24 2.75 12.05
CA VAL A 44 -0.91 2.99 12.93
C VAL A 44 -2.07 2.02 12.70
N GLY A 45 -2.09 1.33 11.55
CA GLY A 45 -3.15 0.40 11.23
C GLY A 45 -2.93 -0.34 9.92
N ALA A 46 -3.73 -1.38 9.73
CA ALA A 46 -3.87 -2.11 8.49
C ALA A 46 -5.35 -2.41 8.28
N ILE A 47 -5.89 -2.07 7.11
CA ILE A 47 -7.29 -2.34 6.76
C ILE A 47 -7.30 -3.29 5.55
N PRO A 48 -7.76 -4.54 5.70
CA PRO A 48 -7.93 -5.42 4.54
C PRO A 48 -9.07 -4.93 3.65
N ILE A 49 -8.89 -5.10 2.34
CA ILE A 49 -9.89 -4.89 1.30
C ILE A 49 -9.68 -5.97 0.23
N TYR A 50 -10.78 -6.58 -0.22
CA TYR A 50 -10.75 -7.65 -1.21
C TYR A 50 -11.59 -7.31 -2.43
N GLU A 51 -12.79 -6.76 -2.20
CA GLU A 51 -13.78 -6.52 -3.24
C GLU A 51 -14.18 -5.03 -3.29
N TYR A 52 -14.91 -4.63 -4.33
CA TYR A 52 -15.43 -3.26 -4.45
C TYR A 52 -16.41 -2.91 -3.33
N GLU A 53 -17.23 -3.89 -2.91
CA GLU A 53 -18.26 -3.77 -1.90
C GLU A 53 -17.70 -3.47 -0.49
N ASP A 54 -16.40 -3.69 -0.28
CA ASP A 54 -15.73 -3.37 0.98
C ASP A 54 -15.47 -1.87 1.16
N ILE A 55 -15.51 -1.08 0.07
CA ILE A 55 -15.16 0.35 0.09
C ILE A 55 -15.92 1.13 1.19
N PRO A 56 -17.25 1.02 1.34
CA PRO A 56 -17.97 1.72 2.41
C PRO A 56 -17.42 1.41 3.81
N ASN A 57 -17.15 0.14 4.11
CA ASN A 57 -16.58 -0.30 5.38
C ASN A 57 -15.15 0.22 5.59
N VAL A 58 -14.32 0.23 4.54
CA VAL A 58 -12.97 0.82 4.60
C VAL A 58 -13.04 2.32 4.89
N LYS A 59 -13.96 3.04 4.25
CA LYS A 59 -14.19 4.48 4.49
C LYS A 59 -14.63 4.76 5.92
N GLU A 60 -15.46 3.90 6.51
CA GLU A 60 -15.87 4.01 7.90
C GLU A 60 -14.68 3.79 8.86
N LYS A 61 -13.91 2.71 8.66
CA LYS A 61 -12.74 2.37 9.48
C LYS A 61 -11.66 3.45 9.47
N LEU A 62 -11.49 4.15 8.35
CA LEU A 62 -10.53 5.26 8.22
C LEU A 62 -10.71 6.33 9.31
N ASN A 63 -11.93 6.56 9.80
CA ASN A 63 -12.21 7.54 10.86
C ASN A 63 -11.55 7.18 12.20
N GLY A 64 -11.21 5.91 12.42
CA GLY A 64 -10.55 5.44 13.64
C GLY A 64 -9.03 5.64 13.64
N PHE A 65 -8.43 6.08 12.53
CA PHE A 65 -6.97 6.18 12.39
C PHE A 65 -6.51 7.62 12.23
N ASN A 66 -5.44 7.97 12.94
CA ASN A 66 -4.73 9.24 12.74
C ASN A 66 -3.39 8.96 12.04
N PHE A 67 -3.34 9.23 10.74
CA PHE A 67 -2.21 8.93 9.86
C PHE A 67 -1.77 10.16 9.06
N ASP A 68 -0.55 10.09 8.52
CA ASP A 68 0.02 11.12 7.65
C ASP A 68 0.06 10.64 6.19
N ILE A 69 0.39 9.37 5.99
CA ILE A 69 0.43 8.70 4.69
C ILE A 69 -0.31 7.36 4.72
N CYS A 70 -0.90 6.99 3.59
CA CYS A 70 -1.52 5.69 3.37
C CYS A 70 -0.86 4.98 2.18
N PHE A 71 -0.49 3.71 2.32
CA PHE A 71 -0.11 2.86 1.20
C PHE A 71 -1.27 1.95 0.82
N LEU A 72 -1.62 1.97 -0.47
CA LEU A 72 -2.74 1.24 -1.05
C LEU A 72 -2.22 0.09 -1.93
N SER A 73 -2.80 -1.09 -1.76
CA SER A 73 -2.64 -2.25 -2.63
C SER A 73 -4.03 -2.88 -2.82
N ALA A 74 -4.83 -2.28 -3.70
CA ALA A 74 -6.24 -2.61 -3.84
C ALA A 74 -6.74 -2.58 -5.30
N GLY A 75 -5.82 -2.70 -6.28
CA GLY A 75 -6.14 -2.60 -7.70
C GLY A 75 -6.93 -1.33 -8.03
N VAL A 76 -7.99 -1.46 -8.83
CA VAL A 76 -8.85 -0.32 -9.24
C VAL A 76 -9.44 0.43 -8.03
N ASN A 77 -9.69 -0.26 -6.91
CA ASN A 77 -10.25 0.36 -5.70
C ASN A 77 -9.28 1.36 -5.07
N ALA A 78 -7.96 1.24 -5.33
CA ALA A 78 -6.96 2.19 -4.87
C ALA A 78 -7.21 3.60 -5.41
N VAL A 79 -7.68 3.76 -6.66
CA VAL A 79 -7.98 5.07 -7.25
C VAL A 79 -9.13 5.77 -6.51
N ILE A 80 -10.16 5.00 -6.15
CA ILE A 80 -11.34 5.48 -5.42
C ILE A 80 -10.93 5.90 -4.00
N LEU A 81 -10.19 5.04 -3.30
CA LEU A 81 -9.77 5.27 -1.93
C LEU A 81 -8.73 6.39 -1.83
N ALA A 82 -7.77 6.49 -2.75
CA ALA A 82 -6.78 7.55 -2.77
C ALA A 82 -7.44 8.93 -2.89
N SER A 83 -8.39 9.05 -3.82
CA SER A 83 -9.15 10.28 -4.03
C SER A 83 -9.99 10.65 -2.79
N TYR A 84 -10.65 9.65 -2.20
CA TYR A 84 -11.42 9.84 -0.97
C TYR A 84 -10.55 10.29 0.21
N ILE A 85 -9.39 9.66 0.42
CA ILE A 85 -8.44 10.00 1.49
C ILE A 85 -7.93 11.43 1.32
N ALA A 86 -7.56 11.84 0.10
CA ALA A 86 -7.11 13.19 -0.17
C ALA A 86 -8.20 14.23 0.13
N GLN A 87 -9.43 14.00 -0.34
CA GLN A 87 -10.52 14.97 -0.21
C GLN A 87 -11.09 15.07 1.21
N ASN A 88 -11.20 13.94 1.94
CA ASN A 88 -11.90 13.90 3.22
C ASN A 88 -10.96 14.00 4.43
N PHE A 89 -9.69 13.61 4.28
CA PHE A 89 -8.72 13.64 5.37
C PHE A 89 -7.56 14.62 5.13
N GLY A 90 -7.42 15.15 3.91
CA GLY A 90 -6.29 16.01 3.54
C GLY A 90 -4.95 15.28 3.64
N LYS A 91 -4.95 13.94 3.49
CA LYS A 91 -3.77 13.08 3.62
C LYS A 91 -3.31 12.56 2.26
N ILE A 92 -2.09 12.05 2.23
CA ILE A 92 -1.49 11.49 1.01
C ILE A 92 -1.71 9.98 0.98
N ALA A 93 -2.20 9.46 -0.14
CA ALA A 93 -2.32 8.04 -0.39
C ALA A 93 -1.51 7.66 -1.64
N PHE A 94 -0.64 6.66 -1.52
CA PHE A 94 0.14 6.12 -2.62
C PHE A 94 -0.42 4.76 -3.02
N ASP A 95 -0.86 4.63 -4.26
CA ASP A 95 -1.08 3.31 -4.85
C ASP A 95 0.27 2.67 -5.19
N ILE A 96 0.55 1.56 -4.52
CA ILE A 96 1.80 0.80 -4.69
C ILE A 96 1.55 -0.59 -5.27
N GLY A 97 0.29 -0.96 -5.56
CA GLY A 97 -0.07 -2.26 -6.12
C GLY A 97 0.62 -3.44 -5.43
N SER A 98 1.18 -4.37 -6.21
CA SER A 98 1.94 -5.53 -5.71
C SER A 98 3.18 -5.17 -4.88
N GLY A 99 3.63 -3.91 -4.91
CA GLY A 99 4.75 -3.44 -4.11
C GLY A 99 4.53 -3.52 -2.59
N MET A 100 3.29 -3.73 -2.12
CA MET A 100 3.02 -4.03 -0.71
C MET A 100 3.58 -5.39 -0.29
N GLU A 101 3.57 -6.38 -1.19
CA GLU A 101 4.11 -7.72 -0.90
C GLU A 101 5.63 -7.69 -0.72
N THR A 102 6.32 -6.81 -1.44
CA THR A 102 7.76 -6.53 -1.25
C THR A 102 8.09 -6.14 0.19
N PHE A 103 7.15 -5.59 0.96
CA PHE A 103 7.40 -5.28 2.37
C PHE A 103 7.65 -6.55 3.20
N SER A 104 7.03 -7.66 2.83
CA SER A 104 7.14 -8.95 3.54
C SER A 104 8.15 -9.89 2.92
N THR A 105 8.28 -9.92 1.59
CA THR A 105 9.19 -10.84 0.89
C THR A 105 10.59 -10.27 0.67
N ASP A 106 10.72 -8.94 0.74
CA ASP A 106 11.89 -8.20 0.26
C ASP A 106 12.23 -8.46 -1.22
N GLU A 107 11.30 -8.95 -2.03
CA GLU A 107 11.49 -9.20 -3.46
C GLU A 107 10.66 -8.23 -4.30
N VAL A 108 11.13 -7.90 -5.51
CA VAL A 108 10.30 -7.16 -6.47
C VAL A 108 9.26 -8.14 -7.00
N VAL A 109 8.00 -7.93 -6.61
CA VAL A 109 6.91 -8.81 -6.99
C VAL A 109 6.24 -8.29 -8.26
N THR A 110 5.98 -9.20 -9.19
CA THR A 110 5.16 -8.96 -10.39
C THR A 110 3.84 -9.72 -10.25
N ASP A 111 2.77 -9.15 -10.82
CA ASP A 111 1.44 -9.74 -10.77
C ASP A 111 1.30 -10.83 -11.84
N SER A 112 0.88 -12.03 -11.46
CA SER A 112 0.58 -13.11 -12.39
C SER A 112 -0.50 -12.73 -13.40
N PHE A 113 -1.43 -11.83 -13.04
CA PHE A 113 -2.40 -11.28 -13.98
C PHE A 113 -1.74 -10.60 -15.18
N ILE A 114 -0.62 -9.88 -14.99
CA ILE A 114 0.10 -9.19 -16.06
C ILE A 114 0.76 -10.19 -17.01
N ASN A 115 1.39 -11.22 -16.47
CA ASN A 115 2.13 -12.20 -17.26
C ASN A 115 1.19 -13.24 -17.90
N ASP A 116 0.24 -13.77 -17.12
CA ASP A 116 -0.57 -14.92 -17.50
C ASP A 116 -1.89 -14.52 -18.18
N THR A 117 -2.48 -13.37 -17.81
CA THR A 117 -3.77 -12.93 -18.36
C THR A 117 -3.63 -11.85 -19.42
N ILE A 118 -2.92 -10.75 -19.12
CA ILE A 118 -2.65 -9.70 -20.10
C ILE A 118 -1.68 -10.22 -21.16
N GLY A 119 -0.74 -11.08 -20.76
CA GLY A 119 0.25 -11.66 -21.67
C GLY A 119 1.29 -10.63 -22.09
N LEU A 120 1.93 -9.96 -21.12
CA LEU A 120 2.97 -8.95 -21.41
C LEU A 120 4.08 -9.49 -22.34
N ASP A 121 4.40 -10.77 -22.25
CA ASP A 121 5.35 -11.45 -23.14
C ASP A 121 4.95 -11.37 -24.62
N ASN A 122 3.66 -11.21 -24.94
CA ASN A 122 3.20 -11.03 -26.31
C ASN A 122 3.69 -9.70 -26.89
N LEU A 123 3.81 -8.65 -26.07
CA LEU A 123 4.38 -7.36 -26.49
C LEU A 123 5.87 -7.49 -26.82
N MET A 124 6.61 -8.30 -26.04
CA MET A 124 8.06 -8.49 -26.24
C MET A 124 8.40 -9.37 -27.44
N LYS A 125 7.40 -10.09 -27.98
CA LYS A 125 7.52 -10.91 -29.19
C LYS A 125 7.16 -10.14 -30.47
N MET A 126 6.70 -8.89 -30.37
CA MET A 126 6.45 -7.99 -31.50
C MET A 126 7.76 -7.37 -31.99
#